data_AF-A0A1M5R5Y6-F1
#
_entry.id   AF-A0A1M5R5Y6-F1
#
_cell.length_a   1.000
_cell.length_b   1.000
_cell.length_c   1.000
_cell.angle_alpha   90.00
_cell.angle_beta   90.00
_cell.angle_gamma   90.00
#
_symmetry.space_group_name_H-M   'P 1'
#
loop_
_entity.id
_entity.type
_entity.pdbx_description
1 polymer ?
#
loop_
_entity_poly.entity_id
_entity_poly.type
_entity_poly.pdbx_seq_one_letter_code
_entity_poly.pdbx_strand_id
1 'polypeptide(L)'
;MQTSAELIDVADWTRDEDFAIFPVGSKPKRALFCPAPSPYPFLIGGHRYMFKVSTGWRIFQHWSEVISFQISQITGGPACAPCFIAWDSKSNEVGVVVEFFYGHPQSGVPARFLAGADLMRRAFEDFDSDTDGTHTWQNVQLICDAFQIQDPVSFWARLLAFDALIGNTDRHSENWGVLAHLVPGTNDLNFTMAPAFDHGTSLAYQVRESDLARESTSASISKHVARGTHHLRFSGQQAIRGHFDLCQIVAETSASAKAAVAGMTTLSIDGVKNVLNECCAFRLPEGVCSQERADYLIKLIEARRTALTAIIKV
;
A
#
# COMPACT_ATOMS: atom_id res chain seq x y z
N MET A 1 -13.90 -6.83 -7.57
CA MET A 1 -13.77 -5.39 -7.24
C MET A 1 -15.04 -5.00 -6.53
N GLN A 2 -14.95 -4.26 -5.42
CA GLN A 2 -16.12 -3.70 -4.75
C GLN A 2 -16.78 -2.68 -5.67
N THR A 3 -18.10 -2.73 -5.79
CA THR A 3 -18.88 -1.77 -6.57
C THR A 3 -19.56 -0.73 -5.68
N SER A 4 -20.01 0.38 -6.27
CA SER A 4 -20.75 1.44 -5.58
C SER A 4 -22.04 0.97 -4.89
N ALA A 5 -22.63 -0.16 -5.32
CA ALA A 5 -23.77 -0.80 -4.67
C ALA A 5 -23.39 -1.58 -3.39
N GLU A 6 -22.09 -1.79 -3.15
CA GLU A 6 -21.53 -2.61 -2.08
C GLU A 6 -20.74 -1.75 -1.09
N LEU A 7 -21.21 -0.52 -0.81
CA LEU A 7 -20.62 0.35 0.22
C LEU A 7 -20.77 -0.30 1.59
N ILE A 8 -19.64 -0.56 2.25
CA ILE A 8 -19.60 -1.27 3.53
C ILE A 8 -19.98 -0.32 4.66
N ASP A 9 -21.04 -0.66 5.39
CA ASP A 9 -21.36 -0.04 6.68
C ASP A 9 -20.77 -0.85 7.83
N VAL A 10 -19.90 -0.21 8.61
CA VAL A 10 -19.21 -0.81 9.76
C VAL A 10 -19.87 -0.49 11.11
N ALA A 11 -20.99 0.26 11.12
CA ALA A 11 -21.63 0.76 12.34
C ALA A 11 -22.01 -0.34 13.36
N ASP A 12 -22.30 -1.55 12.89
CA ASP A 12 -22.68 -2.70 13.72
C ASP A 12 -21.58 -3.77 13.80
N TRP A 13 -20.38 -3.50 13.27
CA TRP A 13 -19.27 -4.45 13.37
C TRP A 13 -18.73 -4.49 14.80
N THR A 14 -18.42 -5.69 15.27
CA THR A 14 -17.91 -5.89 16.63
C THR A 14 -16.47 -5.39 16.71
N ARG A 15 -16.15 -4.61 17.74
CA ARG A 15 -14.79 -4.14 17.98
C ARG A 15 -13.92 -5.27 18.52
N ASP A 16 -12.68 -5.31 18.07
CA ASP A 16 -11.66 -6.13 18.70
C ASP A 16 -11.06 -5.36 19.89
N GLU A 17 -11.53 -5.66 21.10
CA GLU A 17 -11.07 -5.02 22.33
C GLU A 17 -9.66 -5.45 22.75
N ASP A 18 -9.22 -6.65 22.35
CA ASP A 18 -7.89 -7.19 22.64
C ASP A 18 -6.79 -6.48 21.81
N PHE A 19 -7.16 -5.92 20.66
CA PHE A 19 -6.30 -5.09 19.80
C PHE A 19 -6.59 -3.58 19.91
N ALA A 20 -7.06 -3.09 21.06
CA ALA A 20 -7.32 -1.66 21.26
C ALA A 20 -6.08 -0.76 21.13
N ILE A 21 -4.87 -1.33 21.24
CA ILE A 21 -3.59 -0.61 21.15
C ILE A 21 -2.92 -0.94 19.80
N PHE A 22 -3.11 -0.06 18.83
CA PHE A 22 -2.34 -0.11 17.59
C PHE A 22 -0.97 0.53 17.78
N PRO A 23 0.09 0.03 17.10
CA PRO A 23 1.35 0.76 16.99
C PRO A 23 1.08 2.19 16.47
N VAL A 24 1.89 3.13 16.92
CA VAL A 24 1.73 4.57 16.72
C VAL A 24 1.49 4.87 15.23
N GLY A 25 0.28 5.28 14.89
CA GLY A 25 -0.04 5.83 13.57
C GLY A 25 -0.91 7.05 13.78
N SER A 26 -0.72 8.09 12.98
CA SER A 26 -1.34 9.41 13.21
C SER A 26 -2.88 9.47 13.04
N LYS A 27 -3.54 8.35 12.72
CA LYS A 27 -4.97 8.29 12.36
C LYS A 27 -5.79 7.49 13.37
N PRO A 28 -7.07 7.86 13.60
CA PRO A 28 -8.03 6.98 14.25
C PRO A 28 -8.16 5.68 13.44
N LYS A 29 -7.84 4.55 14.08
CA LYS A 29 -7.93 3.21 13.52
C LYS A 29 -8.57 2.28 14.53
N ARG A 30 -9.46 1.41 14.05
CA ARG A 30 -10.20 0.44 14.87
C ARG A 30 -10.09 -0.93 14.21
N ALA A 31 -9.76 -1.96 14.97
CA ALA A 31 -9.91 -3.33 14.50
C ALA A 31 -11.35 -3.76 14.75
N LEU A 32 -11.96 -4.30 13.70
CA LEU A 32 -13.35 -4.71 13.67
C LEU A 32 -13.43 -6.13 13.12
N PHE A 33 -14.37 -6.92 13.63
CA PHE A 33 -14.72 -8.20 13.04
C PHE A 33 -15.84 -8.03 12.03
N CYS A 34 -15.61 -8.55 10.83
CA CYS A 34 -16.65 -8.65 9.82
C CYS A 34 -17.76 -9.60 10.32
N PRO A 35 -19.06 -9.24 10.19
CA PRO A 35 -20.16 -10.11 10.56
C PRO A 35 -20.05 -11.51 9.92
N ALA A 36 -20.59 -12.53 10.59
CA ALA A 36 -20.70 -13.88 10.06
C ALA A 36 -22.18 -14.27 10.03
N PRO A 37 -22.80 -14.46 8.85
CA PRO A 37 -22.21 -14.41 7.49
C PRO A 37 -21.74 -13.00 7.08
N SER A 38 -20.76 -12.92 6.18
CA SER A 38 -20.28 -11.63 5.68
C SER A 38 -21.36 -10.91 4.85
N PRO A 39 -21.41 -9.56 4.92
CA PRO A 39 -22.41 -8.80 4.17
C PRO A 39 -22.13 -8.80 2.66
N TYR A 40 -20.88 -9.03 2.24
CA TYR A 40 -20.46 -9.05 0.84
C TYR A 40 -19.50 -10.22 0.57
N PRO A 41 -19.51 -10.80 -0.65
CA PRO A 41 -18.75 -12.01 -0.97
C PRO A 41 -17.23 -11.82 -1.02
N PHE A 42 -16.75 -10.58 -1.18
CA PHE A 42 -15.32 -10.25 -1.15
C PHE A 42 -14.79 -10.02 0.28
N LEU A 43 -15.65 -10.12 1.30
CA LEU A 43 -15.29 -10.06 2.71
C LEU A 43 -15.33 -11.47 3.33
N ILE A 44 -14.49 -11.67 4.33
CA ILE A 44 -14.37 -12.94 5.07
C ILE A 44 -15.14 -12.80 6.39
N GLY A 45 -16.25 -13.53 6.53
CA GLY A 45 -17.09 -13.46 7.73
C GLY A 45 -16.36 -13.97 8.98
N GLY A 46 -16.50 -13.24 10.08
CA GLY A 46 -15.79 -13.51 11.34
C GLY A 46 -14.31 -13.14 11.32
N HIS A 47 -13.80 -12.60 10.21
CA HIS A 47 -12.39 -12.18 10.09
C HIS A 47 -12.18 -10.74 10.54
N ARG A 48 -10.93 -10.41 10.90
CA ARG A 48 -10.52 -9.09 11.36
C ARG A 48 -10.18 -8.17 10.19
N TYR A 49 -10.66 -6.93 10.28
CA TYR A 49 -10.33 -5.83 9.38
C TYR A 49 -9.92 -4.59 10.19
N MET A 50 -9.05 -3.77 9.62
CA MET A 50 -8.69 -2.46 10.14
C MET A 50 -9.56 -1.40 9.47
N PHE A 51 -10.45 -0.75 10.23
CA PHE A 51 -11.14 0.45 9.75
C PHE A 51 -10.25 1.67 9.97
N LYS A 52 -9.73 2.24 8.87
CA LYS A 52 -8.92 3.46 8.85
C LYS A 52 -9.80 4.64 8.46
N VAL A 53 -10.02 5.57 9.38
CA VAL A 53 -10.84 6.77 9.12
C VAL A 53 -10.00 7.83 8.41
N SER A 54 -10.61 8.50 7.43
CA SER A 54 -10.03 9.66 6.73
C SER A 54 -10.83 10.90 7.06
N THR A 55 -10.16 12.00 7.43
CA THR A 55 -10.85 13.25 7.83
C THR A 55 -10.10 14.50 7.36
N GLY A 56 -10.83 15.60 7.15
CA GLY A 56 -10.25 16.92 6.89
C GLY A 56 -9.34 16.93 5.66
N TRP A 57 -8.16 17.54 5.75
CA TRP A 57 -7.25 17.62 4.61
C TRP A 57 -6.71 16.26 4.13
N ARG A 58 -6.83 15.20 4.96
CA ARG A 58 -6.44 13.83 4.63
C ARG A 58 -7.61 13.00 4.10
N ILE A 59 -8.78 13.61 3.85
CA ILE A 59 -9.98 12.88 3.44
C ILE A 59 -9.72 11.99 2.22
N PHE A 60 -8.93 12.41 1.23
CA PHE A 60 -8.67 11.61 0.03
C PHE A 60 -7.73 10.41 0.22
N GLN A 61 -7.20 10.16 1.42
CA GLN A 61 -6.33 9.01 1.67
C GLN A 61 -7.08 7.66 1.58
N HIS A 62 -8.40 7.62 1.78
CA HIS A 62 -9.17 6.39 1.54
C HIS A 62 -9.13 5.99 0.08
N TRP A 63 -9.17 6.95 -0.84
CA TRP A 63 -9.04 6.66 -2.27
C TRP A 63 -7.61 6.24 -2.61
N SER A 64 -6.60 6.81 -1.97
CA SER A 64 -5.22 6.36 -2.16
C SER A 64 -5.04 4.88 -1.78
N GLU A 65 -5.66 4.41 -0.69
CA GLU A 65 -5.63 3.01 -0.27
C GLU A 65 -6.37 2.09 -1.27
N VAL A 66 -7.63 2.43 -1.61
CA VAL A 66 -8.47 1.62 -2.50
C VAL A 66 -7.88 1.55 -3.91
N ILE A 67 -7.51 2.68 -4.50
CA ILE A 67 -6.99 2.74 -5.87
C ILE A 67 -5.65 2.01 -5.95
N SER A 68 -4.76 2.17 -4.97
CA SER A 68 -3.49 1.43 -4.92
C SER A 68 -3.74 -0.08 -4.89
N PHE A 69 -4.65 -0.56 -4.03
CA PHE A 69 -5.00 -1.98 -4.02
C PHE A 69 -5.51 -2.44 -5.39
N GLN A 70 -6.42 -1.72 -6.04
CA GLN A 70 -6.91 -2.10 -7.36
C GLN A 70 -5.82 -2.07 -8.45
N ILE A 71 -4.91 -1.09 -8.43
CA ILE A 71 -3.76 -1.01 -9.35
C ILE A 71 -2.86 -2.23 -9.19
N SER A 72 -2.60 -2.67 -7.95
CA SER A 72 -1.77 -3.87 -7.70
C SER A 72 -2.34 -5.13 -8.35
N GLN A 73 -3.68 -5.24 -8.43
CA GLN A 73 -4.36 -6.37 -9.07
C GLN A 73 -4.22 -6.30 -10.60
N ILE A 74 -4.26 -5.10 -11.19
CA ILE A 74 -4.07 -4.90 -12.63
C ILE A 74 -2.65 -5.30 -13.07
N THR A 75 -1.65 -4.98 -12.26
CA THR A 75 -0.24 -5.29 -12.56
C THR A 75 0.17 -6.72 -12.20
N GLY A 76 -0.70 -7.46 -11.49
CA GLY A 76 -0.40 -8.80 -10.98
C GLY A 76 0.63 -8.80 -9.82
N GLY A 77 0.83 -7.65 -9.16
CA GLY A 77 1.77 -7.52 -8.05
C GLY A 77 2.22 -6.08 -7.79
N PRO A 78 2.92 -5.81 -6.67
CA PRO A 78 3.17 -6.71 -5.53
C PRO A 78 1.85 -7.15 -4.88
N ALA A 79 1.88 -8.22 -4.09
CA ALA A 79 0.72 -8.57 -3.28
C ALA A 79 0.41 -7.41 -2.33
N CYS A 80 -0.82 -6.91 -2.33
CA CYS A 80 -1.28 -5.85 -1.43
C CYS A 80 -2.41 -6.38 -0.54
N ALA A 81 -2.47 -5.88 0.70
CA ALA A 81 -3.58 -6.17 1.60
C ALA A 81 -4.91 -5.69 0.96
N PRO A 82 -5.96 -6.54 0.90
CA PRO A 82 -7.25 -6.15 0.39
C PRO A 82 -7.80 -4.91 1.12
N CYS A 83 -8.28 -3.95 0.34
CA CYS A 83 -8.75 -2.67 0.85
C CYS A 83 -10.03 -2.24 0.14
N PHE A 84 -11.04 -1.86 0.93
CA PHE A 84 -12.39 -1.56 0.45
C PHE A 84 -12.90 -0.27 1.10
N ILE A 85 -13.66 0.53 0.34
CA ILE A 85 -14.28 1.74 0.87
C ILE A 85 -15.37 1.37 1.87
N ALA A 86 -15.42 2.09 2.98
CA ALA A 86 -16.35 1.84 4.06
C ALA A 86 -16.79 3.15 4.72
N TRP A 87 -17.92 3.10 5.41
CA TRP A 87 -18.41 4.18 6.25
C TRP A 87 -18.96 3.64 7.57
N ASP A 88 -18.99 4.46 8.61
CA ASP A 88 -19.67 4.18 9.87
C ASP A 88 -20.91 5.07 9.93
N SER A 89 -22.10 4.50 9.69
CA SER A 89 -23.34 5.29 9.64
C SER A 89 -23.76 5.90 10.98
N LYS A 90 -23.22 5.42 12.11
CA LYS A 90 -23.51 5.97 13.45
C LYS A 90 -22.66 7.20 13.75
N SER A 91 -21.39 7.20 13.37
CA SER A 91 -20.48 8.34 13.58
C SER A 91 -20.37 9.26 12.36
N ASN A 92 -20.92 8.84 11.22
CA ASN A 92 -20.77 9.50 9.91
C ASN A 92 -19.31 9.61 9.44
N GLU A 93 -18.46 8.66 9.86
CA GLU A 93 -17.04 8.60 9.49
C GLU A 93 -16.84 7.82 8.19
N VAL A 94 -16.08 8.38 7.25
CA VAL A 94 -15.70 7.73 5.99
C VAL A 94 -14.27 7.21 6.09
N GLY A 95 -14.01 6.05 5.48
CA GLY A 95 -12.69 5.46 5.50
C GLY A 95 -12.57 4.22 4.63
N VAL A 96 -11.65 3.35 5.01
CA VAL A 96 -11.47 2.05 4.38
C VAL A 96 -11.42 0.94 5.42
N VAL A 97 -11.90 -0.24 5.05
CA VAL A 97 -11.55 -1.47 5.75
C VAL A 97 -10.41 -2.16 5.02
N VAL A 98 -9.30 -2.38 5.72
CA VAL A 98 -8.13 -3.11 5.23
C VAL A 98 -8.12 -4.48 5.89
N GLU A 99 -8.07 -5.54 5.10
CA GLU A 99 -8.03 -6.91 5.62
C GLU A 99 -6.74 -7.17 6.40
N PHE A 100 -6.85 -7.80 7.58
CA PHE A 100 -5.67 -8.41 8.19
C PHE A 100 -5.25 -9.60 7.33
N PHE A 101 -4.08 -9.53 6.72
CA PHE A 101 -3.55 -10.57 5.83
C PHE A 101 -3.08 -11.85 6.57
N TYR A 102 -3.44 -12.02 7.84
CA TYR A 102 -3.16 -13.17 8.69
C TYR A 102 -4.30 -13.35 9.69
N GLY A 103 -4.38 -14.53 10.32
CA GLY A 103 -5.43 -14.81 11.30
C GLY A 103 -6.78 -15.16 10.68
N HIS A 104 -6.81 -15.63 9.43
CA HIS A 104 -8.05 -16.01 8.76
C HIS A 104 -8.77 -17.16 9.52
N PRO A 105 -10.11 -17.10 9.68
CA PRO A 105 -10.85 -18.08 10.50
C PRO A 105 -10.71 -19.55 10.10
N GLN A 106 -10.34 -19.81 8.85
CA GLN A 106 -10.16 -21.17 8.30
C GLN A 106 -8.70 -21.63 8.32
N SER A 107 -7.76 -20.77 8.71
CA SER A 107 -6.36 -21.14 8.89
C SER A 107 -6.19 -21.84 10.23
N GLY A 108 -5.61 -23.04 10.24
CA GLY A 108 -5.37 -23.80 11.47
C GLY A 108 -4.54 -23.02 12.50
N VAL A 109 -3.21 -23.02 12.33
CA VAL A 109 -2.33 -22.13 13.11
C VAL A 109 -2.13 -20.85 12.33
N PRO A 110 -2.53 -19.68 12.85
CA PRO A 110 -2.41 -18.43 12.12
C PRO A 110 -0.95 -18.02 11.97
N ALA A 111 -0.60 -17.47 10.80
CA ALA A 111 0.69 -16.83 10.60
C ALA A 111 0.88 -15.67 11.59
N ARG A 112 2.12 -15.43 11.99
CA ARG A 112 2.48 -14.29 12.84
C ARG A 112 3.13 -13.21 12.00
N PHE A 113 2.64 -11.98 12.13
CA PHE A 113 3.24 -10.82 11.50
C PHE A 113 4.42 -10.31 12.33
N LEU A 114 5.56 -10.12 11.68
CA LEU A 114 6.76 -9.51 12.22
C LEU A 114 6.97 -8.18 11.48
N ALA A 115 6.76 -7.05 12.19
CA ALA A 115 6.86 -5.73 11.59
C ALA A 115 8.30 -5.39 11.20
N GLY A 116 8.49 -4.72 10.05
CA GLY A 116 9.81 -4.35 9.55
C GLY A 116 10.62 -3.52 10.55
N ALA A 117 10.01 -2.55 11.23
CA ALA A 117 10.66 -1.75 12.26
C ALA A 117 11.17 -2.60 13.44
N ASP A 118 10.45 -3.64 13.86
CA ASP A 118 10.92 -4.54 14.91
C ASP A 118 12.09 -5.42 14.44
N LEU A 119 12.04 -5.88 13.18
CA LEU A 119 13.13 -6.61 12.55
C LEU A 119 14.40 -5.74 12.45
N MET A 120 14.24 -4.49 12.01
CA MET A 120 15.32 -3.51 11.91
C MET A 120 15.92 -3.20 13.28
N ARG A 121 15.09 -2.90 14.28
CA ARG A 121 15.51 -2.63 15.67
C ARG A 121 16.29 -3.77 16.29
N ARG A 122 15.94 -5.01 15.93
CA ARG A 122 16.63 -6.20 16.43
C ARG A 122 17.95 -6.47 15.70
N ALA A 123 18.04 -6.11 14.42
CA ALA A 123 19.19 -6.40 13.58
C ALA A 123 20.28 -5.30 13.62
N PHE A 124 19.91 -4.04 13.84
CA PHE A 124 20.80 -2.89 13.74
C PHE A 124 20.73 -2.02 14.99
N GLU A 125 21.84 -1.95 15.74
CA GLU A 125 21.92 -1.25 17.03
C GLU A 125 21.61 0.26 16.93
N ASP A 126 21.89 0.87 15.78
CA ASP A 126 21.69 2.29 15.49
C ASP A 126 20.33 2.59 14.82
N PHE A 127 19.43 1.60 14.72
CA PHE A 127 18.08 1.83 14.20
C PHE A 127 17.24 2.68 15.14
N ASP A 128 16.76 3.79 14.61
CA ASP A 128 15.77 4.67 15.24
C ASP A 128 14.57 4.79 14.28
N SER A 129 13.39 4.44 14.78
CA SER A 129 12.14 4.45 14.00
C SER A 129 11.69 5.87 13.62
N ASP A 130 12.11 6.90 14.35
CA ASP A 130 11.72 8.29 14.06
C ASP A 130 12.51 8.86 12.88
N THR A 131 13.78 8.46 12.75
CA THR A 131 14.67 8.92 11.66
C THR A 131 14.73 7.93 10.50
N ASP A 132 14.47 6.65 10.79
CA ASP A 132 14.53 5.50 9.88
C ASP A 132 15.83 5.46 9.08
N GLY A 133 16.93 5.95 9.68
CA GLY A 133 18.19 6.21 9.00
C GLY A 133 18.85 4.95 8.42
N THR A 134 18.67 3.81 9.10
CA THR A 134 19.21 2.52 8.67
C THR A 134 18.25 1.74 7.77
N HIS A 135 17.05 2.26 7.49
CA HIS A 135 16.12 1.67 6.53
C HIS A 135 16.61 1.88 5.10
N THR A 136 17.43 0.92 4.68
CA THR A 136 18.12 0.91 3.40
C THR A 136 17.84 -0.41 2.69
N TRP A 137 17.89 -0.41 1.36
CA TRP A 137 17.74 -1.62 0.55
C TRP A 137 18.74 -2.70 0.97
N GLN A 138 20.00 -2.35 1.21
CA GLN A 138 21.01 -3.31 1.68
C GLN A 138 20.64 -3.95 3.03
N ASN A 139 20.16 -3.17 4.00
CA ASN A 139 19.77 -3.71 5.30
C ASN A 139 18.51 -4.57 5.21
N VAL A 140 17.57 -4.21 4.34
CA VAL A 140 16.40 -5.03 4.01
C VAL A 140 16.83 -6.36 3.40
N GLN A 141 17.83 -6.38 2.51
CA GLN A 141 18.37 -7.62 1.96
C GLN A 141 18.97 -8.52 3.05
N LEU A 142 19.77 -7.95 3.96
CA LEU A 142 20.34 -8.69 5.09
C LEU A 142 19.25 -9.34 5.97
N ILE A 143 18.16 -8.61 6.24
CA ILE A 143 17.00 -9.19 6.95
C ILE A 143 16.38 -10.32 6.13
N CYS A 144 16.11 -10.09 4.85
CA CYS A 144 15.51 -11.11 3.99
C CYS A 144 16.35 -12.40 3.94
N ASP A 145 17.67 -12.26 3.86
CA ASP A 145 18.62 -13.38 3.85
C ASP A 145 18.60 -14.13 5.20
N ALA A 146 18.58 -13.41 6.32
CA ALA A 146 18.53 -14.00 7.66
C ALA A 146 17.24 -14.80 7.91
N PHE A 147 16.12 -14.37 7.31
CA PHE A 147 14.84 -15.08 7.36
C PHE A 147 14.64 -16.07 6.21
N GLN A 148 15.63 -16.24 5.34
CA GLN A 148 15.57 -17.12 4.17
C GLN A 148 14.34 -16.88 3.28
N ILE A 149 13.95 -15.60 3.14
CA ILE A 149 12.82 -15.20 2.32
C ILE A 149 13.06 -15.65 0.88
N GLN A 150 12.05 -16.25 0.26
CA GLN A 150 12.14 -16.63 -1.15
C GLN A 150 11.98 -15.41 -2.06
N ASP A 151 12.91 -15.27 -3.01
CA ASP A 151 12.90 -14.23 -4.05
C ASP A 151 12.63 -12.78 -3.53
N PRO A 152 13.34 -12.32 -2.49
CA PRO A 152 13.08 -11.02 -1.87
C PRO A 152 13.40 -9.88 -2.82
N VAL A 153 14.39 -10.08 -3.70
CA VAL A 153 14.80 -9.10 -4.71
C VAL A 153 13.67 -8.80 -5.68
N SER A 154 13.00 -9.81 -6.23
CA SER A 154 11.88 -9.54 -7.14
C SER A 154 10.68 -8.96 -6.39
N PHE A 155 10.40 -9.39 -5.15
CA PHE A 155 9.32 -8.80 -4.36
C PHE A 155 9.55 -7.30 -4.16
N TRP A 156 10.72 -6.90 -3.67
CA TRP A 156 11.04 -5.50 -3.41
C TRP A 156 11.19 -4.69 -4.69
N ALA A 157 11.75 -5.24 -5.75
CA ALA A 157 11.78 -4.57 -7.05
C ALA A 157 10.36 -4.25 -7.57
N ARG A 158 9.40 -5.20 -7.44
CA ARG A 158 7.98 -4.93 -7.75
C ARG A 158 7.39 -3.87 -6.83
N LEU A 159 7.66 -3.95 -5.53
CA LEU A 159 7.14 -2.99 -4.54
C LEU A 159 7.64 -1.57 -4.77
N LEU A 160 8.94 -1.38 -5.01
CA LEU A 160 9.53 -0.08 -5.30
C LEU A 160 9.00 0.51 -6.61
N ALA A 161 8.86 -0.32 -7.65
CA ALA A 161 8.27 0.08 -8.91
C ALA A 161 6.77 0.41 -8.77
N PHE A 162 6.04 -0.31 -7.92
CA PHE A 162 4.66 -0.02 -7.59
C PHE A 162 4.53 1.29 -6.82
N ASP A 163 5.32 1.51 -5.77
CA ASP A 163 5.40 2.77 -5.03
C ASP A 163 5.79 3.93 -5.97
N ALA A 164 6.63 3.68 -6.98
CA ALA A 164 6.94 4.63 -8.03
C ALA A 164 5.74 4.92 -8.96
N LEU A 165 4.89 3.95 -9.29
CA LEU A 165 3.68 4.16 -10.10
C LEU A 165 2.62 4.99 -9.36
N ILE A 166 2.35 4.65 -8.09
CA ILE A 166 1.34 5.35 -7.27
C ILE A 166 1.89 6.60 -6.59
N GLY A 167 3.22 6.80 -6.62
CA GLY A 167 3.88 7.94 -5.97
C GLY A 167 3.84 7.89 -4.46
N ASN A 168 4.00 6.70 -3.87
CA ASN A 168 4.04 6.54 -2.42
C ASN A 168 5.35 7.07 -1.85
N THR A 169 5.27 8.08 -0.99
CA THR A 169 6.46 8.69 -0.38
C THR A 169 6.78 8.17 1.02
N ASP A 170 5.97 7.27 1.58
CA ASP A 170 5.98 6.93 3.00
C ASP A 170 6.13 5.42 3.27
N ARG A 171 6.92 4.74 2.44
CA ARG A 171 7.31 3.34 2.68
C ARG A 171 8.39 3.26 3.76
N HIS A 172 8.06 3.63 5.00
CA HIS A 172 8.95 3.53 6.17
C HIS A 172 8.98 2.11 6.75
N SER A 173 9.85 1.87 7.72
CA SER A 173 10.11 0.52 8.26
C SER A 173 8.89 -0.16 8.89
N GLU A 174 7.89 0.60 9.37
CA GLU A 174 6.64 0.03 9.89
C GLU A 174 5.64 -0.38 8.78
N ASN A 175 5.84 0.08 7.54
CA ASN A 175 4.94 -0.16 6.40
C ASN A 175 5.35 -1.36 5.54
N TRP A 176 6.06 -2.32 6.13
CA TRP A 176 6.36 -3.63 5.58
C TRP A 176 6.63 -4.63 6.71
N GLY A 177 6.76 -5.90 6.37
CA GLY A 177 7.17 -6.92 7.32
C GLY A 177 7.19 -8.32 6.73
N VAL A 178 7.31 -9.31 7.60
CA VAL A 178 7.41 -10.72 7.27
C VAL A 178 6.28 -11.49 7.95
N LEU A 179 5.77 -12.52 7.29
CA LEU A 179 4.86 -13.50 7.88
C LEU A 179 5.63 -14.77 8.23
N ALA A 180 5.53 -15.18 9.48
CA ALA A 180 6.04 -16.45 9.97
C ALA A 180 4.92 -17.49 9.98
N HIS A 181 5.11 -18.57 9.22
CA HIS A 181 4.16 -19.67 9.07
C HIS A 181 4.70 -20.91 9.74
N LEU A 182 3.90 -21.57 10.59
CA LEU A 182 4.27 -22.88 11.12
C LEU A 182 4.17 -23.92 10.01
N VAL A 183 5.23 -24.70 9.81
CA VAL A 183 5.22 -25.81 8.86
C VAL A 183 4.33 -26.93 9.41
N PRO A 184 3.29 -27.37 8.68
CA PRO A 184 2.39 -28.41 9.17
C PRO A 184 3.11 -29.69 9.56
N GLY A 185 2.91 -30.16 10.79
CA GLY A 185 3.50 -31.40 11.29
C GLY A 185 4.94 -31.28 11.78
N THR A 186 5.53 -30.07 11.81
CA THR A 186 6.85 -29.83 12.42
C THR A 186 6.80 -28.63 13.38
N ASN A 187 7.94 -28.33 14.03
CA ASN A 187 8.13 -27.12 14.83
C ASN A 187 8.88 -26.02 14.06
N ASP A 188 9.07 -26.20 12.75
CA ASP A 188 9.83 -25.27 11.91
C ASP A 188 8.95 -24.11 11.45
N LEU A 189 9.60 -22.99 11.15
CA LEU A 189 8.95 -21.80 10.59
C LEU A 189 9.40 -21.59 9.15
N ASN A 190 8.43 -21.29 8.29
CA ASN A 190 8.68 -20.75 6.96
C ASN A 190 8.33 -19.26 6.95
N PHE A 191 9.12 -18.44 6.27
CA PHE A 191 8.94 -17.00 6.24
C PHE A 191 8.66 -16.49 4.84
N THR A 192 7.69 -15.58 4.73
CA THR A 192 7.35 -14.90 3.46
C THR A 192 7.24 -13.41 3.68
N MET A 193 7.43 -12.60 2.65
CA MET A 193 7.07 -11.18 2.74
C MET A 193 5.57 -11.04 3.04
N ALA A 194 5.22 -10.12 3.94
CA ALA A 194 3.84 -9.72 4.12
C ALA A 194 3.35 -8.96 2.87
N PRO A 195 2.04 -9.03 2.52
CA PRO A 195 1.48 -8.15 1.52
C PRO A 195 1.78 -6.68 1.84
N ALA A 196 2.00 -5.85 0.83
CA ALA A 196 2.17 -4.41 1.01
C ALA A 196 0.86 -3.78 1.53
N PHE A 197 0.98 -2.85 2.46
CA PHE A 197 -0.15 -2.15 3.08
C PHE A 197 0.23 -0.68 3.34
N ASP A 198 -0.74 0.12 3.77
CA ASP A 198 -0.60 1.56 4.03
C ASP A 198 -0.12 2.36 2.82
N HIS A 199 -1.02 2.53 1.86
CA HIS A 199 -0.80 3.34 0.65
C HIS A 199 -1.45 4.72 0.75
N GLY A 200 -1.93 5.12 1.94
CA GLY A 200 -2.67 6.37 2.13
C GLY A 200 -1.90 7.63 1.74
N THR A 201 -0.57 7.58 1.72
CA THR A 201 0.35 8.66 1.33
C THR A 201 0.76 8.61 -0.15
N SER A 202 -0.13 8.10 -1.00
CA SER A 202 0.08 7.96 -2.44
C SER A 202 -0.92 8.80 -3.23
N LEU A 203 -0.78 8.80 -4.56
CA LEU A 203 -1.76 9.33 -5.51
C LEU A 203 -2.14 10.79 -5.26
N ALA A 204 -1.15 11.59 -4.84
CA ALA A 204 -1.28 13.02 -4.65
C ALA A 204 -2.50 13.42 -3.78
N TYR A 205 -2.77 12.64 -2.72
CA TYR A 205 -3.92 12.82 -1.82
C TYR A 205 -4.03 14.24 -1.25
N GLN A 206 -2.91 14.97 -1.15
CA GLN A 206 -2.85 16.35 -0.68
C GLN A 206 -3.41 17.39 -1.68
N VAL A 207 -3.59 17.03 -2.95
CA VAL A 207 -4.15 17.93 -3.97
C VAL A 207 -5.64 18.09 -3.71
N ARG A 208 -6.04 19.33 -3.41
CA ARG A 208 -7.44 19.68 -3.13
C ARG A 208 -8.25 19.71 -4.41
N GLU A 209 -9.55 19.49 -4.29
CA GLU A 209 -10.50 19.58 -5.41
C GLU A 209 -10.37 20.90 -6.18
N SER A 210 -10.29 22.03 -5.46
CA SER A 210 -10.16 23.37 -6.04
C SER A 210 -8.86 23.59 -6.83
N ASP A 211 -7.83 22.77 -6.61
CA ASP A 211 -6.53 22.90 -7.25
C ASP A 211 -6.36 21.96 -8.46
N LEU A 212 -7.26 20.97 -8.65
CA LEU A 212 -7.14 19.93 -9.66
C LEU A 212 -6.93 20.46 -11.08
N ALA A 213 -7.67 21.51 -11.47
CA ALA A 213 -7.51 22.12 -12.80
C ALA A 213 -6.08 22.67 -13.03
N ARG A 214 -5.50 23.31 -12.01
CA ARG A 214 -4.13 23.85 -12.06
C ARG A 214 -3.07 22.75 -12.01
N GLU A 215 -3.29 21.73 -11.19
CA GLU A 215 -2.35 20.61 -11.04
C GLU A 215 -2.41 19.62 -12.22
N SER A 216 -3.49 19.64 -13.01
CA SER A 216 -3.70 18.76 -14.17
C SER A 216 -2.97 19.19 -15.46
N THR A 217 -2.23 20.29 -15.45
CA THR A 217 -1.44 20.69 -16.62
C THR A 217 -0.23 19.76 -16.80
N SER A 218 0.21 19.55 -18.05
CA SER A 218 1.37 18.69 -18.32
C SER A 218 2.62 19.15 -17.56
N ALA A 219 2.81 20.46 -17.38
CA ALA A 219 3.93 21.02 -16.64
C ALA A 219 3.84 20.72 -15.13
N SER A 220 2.65 20.91 -14.52
CA SER A 220 2.41 20.60 -13.10
C SER A 220 2.59 19.10 -12.83
N ILE A 221 2.04 18.24 -13.68
CA ILE A 221 2.19 16.78 -13.57
C ILE A 221 3.67 16.39 -13.68
N SER A 222 4.38 16.87 -14.70
CA SER A 222 5.82 16.56 -14.88
C SER A 222 6.64 16.99 -13.66
N LYS A 223 6.36 18.18 -13.11
CA LYS A 223 6.99 18.68 -11.90
C LYS A 223 6.67 17.83 -10.66
N HIS A 224 5.43 17.37 -10.52
CA HIS A 224 5.03 16.48 -9.44
C HIS A 224 5.76 15.12 -9.53
N VAL A 225 5.79 14.53 -10.73
CA VAL A 225 6.49 13.26 -10.99
C VAL A 225 7.98 13.36 -10.67
N ALA A 226 8.65 14.43 -11.14
CA ALA A 226 10.09 14.64 -10.92
C ALA A 226 10.47 14.88 -9.45
N ARG A 227 9.55 15.37 -8.62
CA ARG A 227 9.78 15.61 -7.18
C ARG A 227 9.52 14.38 -6.30
N GLY A 228 8.96 13.31 -6.87
CA GLY A 228 8.63 12.11 -6.12
C GLY A 228 9.88 11.41 -5.60
N THR A 229 9.98 11.27 -4.28
CA THR A 229 11.08 10.56 -3.60
C THR A 229 10.56 9.34 -2.85
N HIS A 230 11.38 8.32 -2.75
CA HIS A 230 11.06 7.11 -1.99
C HIS A 230 11.64 7.19 -0.57
N HIS A 231 10.95 6.65 0.43
CA HIS A 231 11.42 6.67 1.81
C HIS A 231 12.66 5.79 2.05
N LEU A 232 12.64 4.56 1.50
CA LEU A 232 13.79 3.64 1.51
C LEU A 232 15.03 4.25 0.84
N ARG A 233 16.16 4.22 1.54
CA ARG A 233 17.47 4.58 0.99
C ARG A 233 18.11 3.39 0.26
N PHE A 234 19.08 3.63 -0.62
CA PHE A 234 19.80 2.50 -1.22
C PHE A 234 20.79 1.85 -0.24
N SER A 235 21.66 2.66 0.38
CA SER A 235 22.68 2.18 1.31
C SER A 235 23.13 3.25 2.32
N GLY A 236 23.49 2.81 3.51
CA GLY A 236 24.07 3.65 4.58
C GLY A 236 23.35 4.99 4.79
N GLN A 237 24.13 6.05 5.00
CA GLN A 237 23.65 7.43 5.19
C GLN A 237 23.41 8.17 3.85
N GLN A 238 23.22 7.45 2.73
CA GLN A 238 22.92 8.12 1.46
C GLN A 238 21.62 8.90 1.55
N ALA A 239 21.56 10.02 0.83
CA ALA A 239 20.33 10.79 0.70
C ALA A 239 19.21 9.95 0.09
N ILE A 240 17.99 10.27 0.51
CA ILE A 240 16.76 9.78 -0.13
C ILE A 240 16.82 10.09 -1.64
N ARG A 241 16.41 9.12 -2.46
CA ARG A 241 16.46 9.21 -3.93
C ARG A 241 15.07 9.42 -4.52
N GLY A 242 15.04 9.89 -5.76
CA GLY A 242 13.84 9.89 -6.57
C GLY A 242 13.28 8.47 -6.74
N HIS A 243 11.96 8.34 -6.88
CA HIS A 243 11.30 7.03 -7.08
C HIS A 243 11.93 6.22 -8.22
N PHE A 244 12.12 6.87 -9.38
CA PHE A 244 12.62 6.21 -10.58
C PHE A 244 14.11 5.90 -10.50
N ASP A 245 14.91 6.78 -9.89
CA ASP A 245 16.34 6.55 -9.67
C ASP A 245 16.57 5.30 -8.81
N LEU A 246 15.79 5.16 -7.72
CA LEU A 246 15.89 3.98 -6.85
C LEU A 246 15.47 2.71 -7.59
N CYS A 247 14.39 2.76 -8.38
CA CYS A 247 13.97 1.62 -9.20
C CYS A 247 15.04 1.22 -10.21
N GLN A 248 15.73 2.19 -10.84
CA GLN A 248 16.80 1.92 -11.80
C GLN A 248 17.97 1.20 -11.12
N ILE A 249 18.46 1.73 -10.01
CA ILE A 249 19.57 1.14 -9.26
C ILE A 249 19.22 -0.30 -8.83
N VAL A 250 18.00 -0.52 -8.32
CA VAL A 250 17.57 -1.87 -7.91
C VAL A 250 17.44 -2.79 -9.11
N ALA A 251 16.89 -2.32 -10.24
CA ALA A 251 16.79 -3.12 -11.46
C ALA A 251 18.17 -3.56 -11.99
N GLU A 252 19.22 -2.78 -11.78
CA GLU A 252 20.60 -3.11 -12.17
C GLU A 252 21.25 -4.19 -11.29
N THR A 253 20.66 -4.52 -10.12
CA THR A 253 21.24 -5.52 -9.21
C THR A 253 21.12 -6.97 -9.69
N SER A 254 20.10 -7.29 -10.51
CA SER A 254 19.91 -8.63 -11.06
C SER A 254 18.90 -8.66 -12.21
N ALA A 255 18.96 -9.71 -13.04
CA ALA A 255 17.96 -9.94 -14.09
C ALA A 255 16.53 -10.08 -13.53
N SER A 256 16.39 -10.70 -12.34
CA SER A 256 15.11 -10.87 -11.66
C SER A 256 14.51 -9.52 -11.22
N ALA A 257 15.34 -8.61 -10.68
CA ALA A 257 14.94 -7.25 -10.35
C ALA A 257 14.52 -6.47 -11.60
N LYS A 258 15.32 -6.51 -12.68
CA LYS A 258 14.98 -5.84 -13.94
C LYS A 258 13.65 -6.34 -14.50
N ALA A 259 13.42 -7.65 -14.50
CA ALA A 259 12.15 -8.24 -14.94
C ALA A 259 10.96 -7.83 -14.05
N ALA A 260 11.16 -7.79 -12.73
CA ALA A 260 10.15 -7.33 -11.77
C ALA A 260 9.74 -5.87 -12.00
N VAL A 261 10.69 -4.95 -12.17
CA VAL A 261 10.39 -3.54 -12.48
C VAL A 261 9.75 -3.41 -13.86
N ALA A 262 10.26 -4.12 -14.85
CA ALA A 262 9.70 -4.12 -16.21
C ALA A 262 8.23 -4.59 -16.23
N GLY A 263 7.88 -5.62 -15.46
CA GLY A 263 6.50 -6.09 -15.33
C GLY A 263 5.54 -5.01 -14.84
N MET A 264 5.96 -4.14 -13.92
CA MET A 264 5.11 -3.05 -13.44
C MET A 264 4.79 -2.01 -14.52
N THR A 265 5.64 -1.88 -15.56
CA THR A 265 5.40 -0.96 -16.67
C THR A 265 4.21 -1.37 -17.55
N THR A 266 3.76 -2.62 -17.46
CA THR A 266 2.62 -3.14 -18.24
C THR A 266 1.26 -2.72 -17.69
N LEU A 267 1.22 -1.87 -16.65
CA LEU A 267 -0.02 -1.31 -16.09
C LEU A 267 -0.93 -0.77 -17.22
N SER A 268 -2.13 -1.34 -17.32
CA SER A 268 -3.15 -0.92 -18.29
C SER A 268 -3.81 0.38 -17.84
N ILE A 269 -3.64 1.46 -18.60
CA ILE A 269 -4.29 2.74 -18.32
C ILE A 269 -5.81 2.64 -18.50
N ASP A 270 -6.31 1.81 -19.42
CA ASP A 270 -7.74 1.57 -19.52
C ASP A 270 -8.28 0.81 -18.29
N GLY A 271 -7.48 -0.10 -17.72
CA GLY A 271 -7.77 -0.70 -16.42
C GLY A 271 -7.84 0.35 -15.30
N VAL A 272 -6.90 1.29 -15.26
CA VAL A 272 -6.90 2.41 -14.29
C VAL A 272 -8.13 3.30 -14.47
N LYS A 273 -8.52 3.64 -15.71
CA LYS A 273 -9.74 4.40 -15.99
C LYS A 273 -10.98 3.68 -15.46
N ASN A 274 -11.09 2.37 -15.68
CA ASN A 274 -12.22 1.59 -15.18
C ASN A 274 -12.31 1.62 -13.64
N VAL A 275 -11.18 1.47 -12.94
CA VAL A 275 -11.11 1.59 -11.48
C VAL A 275 -11.60 2.96 -11.02
N LEU A 276 -11.12 4.04 -11.64
CA LEU A 276 -11.44 5.41 -11.23
C LEU A 276 -12.89 5.78 -11.54
N ASN A 277 -13.44 5.29 -12.66
CA ASN A 277 -14.86 5.45 -12.98
C ASN A 277 -15.75 4.78 -11.92
N GLU A 278 -15.39 3.59 -11.45
CA GLU A 278 -16.11 2.93 -10.34
C GLU A 278 -15.97 3.72 -9.04
N CYS A 279 -14.79 4.28 -8.74
CA CYS A 279 -14.58 5.14 -7.57
C CYS A 279 -15.51 6.38 -7.59
N CYS A 280 -15.73 6.99 -8.75
CA CYS A 280 -16.66 8.12 -8.93
C CYS A 280 -18.14 7.74 -8.74
N ALA A 281 -18.48 6.45 -8.84
CA ALA A 281 -19.85 5.99 -8.66
C ALA A 281 -20.27 5.95 -7.18
N PHE A 282 -19.32 5.85 -6.24
CA PHE A 282 -19.63 5.86 -4.81
C PHE A 282 -20.24 7.19 -4.37
N ARG A 283 -21.23 7.10 -3.47
CA ARG A 283 -21.83 8.24 -2.79
C ARG A 283 -21.40 8.18 -1.33
N LEU A 284 -20.60 9.16 -0.94
CA LEU A 284 -20.04 9.27 0.41
C LEU A 284 -20.48 10.61 1.02
N PRO A 285 -20.69 10.69 2.35
CA PRO A 285 -20.98 11.96 3.03
C PRO A 285 -19.89 13.03 2.83
N GLU A 286 -18.64 12.60 2.75
CA GLU A 286 -17.48 13.45 2.51
C GLU A 286 -16.45 12.70 1.65
N GLY A 287 -15.58 13.44 0.95
CA GLY A 287 -14.45 12.83 0.24
C GLY A 287 -14.84 12.01 -0.98
N VAL A 288 -15.93 12.37 -1.66
CA VAL A 288 -16.33 11.75 -2.93
C VAL A 288 -15.21 11.91 -3.97
N CYS A 289 -14.91 10.86 -4.73
CA CYS A 289 -14.00 10.97 -5.86
C CYS A 289 -14.70 11.70 -7.01
N SER A 290 -14.39 12.98 -7.21
CA SER A 290 -14.92 13.76 -8.34
C SER A 290 -14.40 13.22 -9.68
N GLN A 291 -15.11 13.55 -10.76
CA GLN A 291 -14.63 13.25 -12.11
C GLN A 291 -13.33 14.01 -12.40
N GLU A 292 -13.18 15.26 -11.94
CA GLU A 292 -11.93 16.00 -12.13
C GLU A 292 -10.75 15.31 -11.42
N ARG A 293 -10.98 14.71 -10.25
CA ARG A 293 -9.93 13.96 -9.54
C ARG A 293 -9.57 12.69 -10.30
N ALA A 294 -10.56 11.94 -10.77
CA ALA A 294 -10.31 10.76 -11.59
C ALA A 294 -9.47 11.12 -12.82
N ASP A 295 -9.85 12.16 -13.56
CA ASP A 295 -9.13 12.62 -14.75
C ASP A 295 -7.69 13.06 -14.42
N TYR A 296 -7.48 13.74 -13.29
CA TYR A 296 -6.16 14.10 -12.79
C TYR A 296 -5.31 12.86 -12.48
N LEU A 297 -5.87 11.89 -11.75
CA LEU A 297 -5.16 10.66 -11.37
C LEU A 297 -4.79 9.80 -12.57
N ILE A 298 -5.66 9.72 -13.60
CA ILE A 298 -5.34 9.02 -14.86
C ILE A 298 -4.09 9.62 -15.48
N LYS A 299 -4.05 10.96 -15.65
CA LYS A 299 -2.90 11.65 -16.25
C LYS A 299 -1.63 11.49 -15.39
N LEU A 300 -1.77 11.55 -14.06
CA LEU A 300 -0.65 11.38 -13.15
C LEU A 300 -0.06 9.97 -13.24
N ILE A 301 -0.89 8.93 -13.13
CA ILE A 301 -0.47 7.53 -13.21
C ILE A 301 0.15 7.23 -14.59
N GLU A 302 -0.44 7.74 -15.67
CA GLU A 302 0.11 7.57 -17.02
C GLU A 302 1.50 8.22 -17.17
N ALA A 303 1.68 9.43 -16.64
CA ALA A 303 2.98 10.10 -16.63
C ALA A 303 4.02 9.31 -15.81
N ARG A 304 3.63 8.78 -14.64
CA ARG A 304 4.52 7.96 -13.79
C ARG A 304 4.88 6.63 -14.44
N ARG A 305 3.92 5.96 -15.10
CA ARG A 305 4.18 4.75 -15.90
C ARG A 305 5.15 5.05 -17.04
N THR A 306 5.00 6.19 -17.71
CA THR A 306 5.92 6.61 -18.78
C THR A 306 7.33 6.82 -18.25
N ALA A 307 7.49 7.50 -17.11
CA ALA A 307 8.78 7.69 -16.46
C ALA A 307 9.42 6.36 -16.02
N LEU A 308 8.63 5.44 -15.44
CA LEU A 308 9.11 4.10 -15.06
C LEU A 308 9.52 3.27 -16.29
N THR A 309 8.80 3.41 -17.40
CA THR A 309 9.15 2.71 -18.65
C THR A 309 10.48 3.22 -19.23
N ALA A 310 10.76 4.52 -19.07
CA ALA A 310 11.98 5.13 -19.60
C ALA A 310 13.25 4.56 -18.94
N ILE A 311 13.23 4.29 -17.63
CA ILE A 311 14.42 3.77 -16.91
C ILE A 311 14.75 2.31 -17.24
N ILE A 312 13.82 1.53 -17.79
CA ILE A 312 14.03 0.11 -18.14
C ILE A 312 14.62 -0.07 -19.54
N LYS A 313 14.43 0.93 -20.42
CA LYS A 313 14.95 0.94 -21.79
C LYS A 313 16.45 1.29 -21.87
N VAL A 314 17.04 1.70 -20.74
CA VAL A 314 18.47 1.90 -20.56
C VAL A 314 19.11 0.58 -20.11
#